data_AF-A0A9P3UD07-F1
#
_entry.id   AF-A0A9P3UD07-F1
#
_cell.length_a   1.000
_cell.length_b   1.000
_cell.length_c   1.000
_cell.angle_alpha   90.00
_cell.angle_beta   90.00
_cell.angle_gamma   90.00
#
_symmetry.space_group_name_H-M   'P 1'
#
loop_
_entity.id
_entity.type
_entity.pdbx_description
1 polymer ?
#
loop_
_entity_poly.entity_id
_entity_poly.type
_entity_poly.pdbx_seq_one_letter_code
_entity_poly.pdbx_strand_id
1 'polypeptide(L)'
;MRCHCSHVVSSGSSKPPDSTAGGSSNATLGNALVILGATLYAASNVSVEYLAHRVETTELLAFIGCSGSLISITQLLLLEKEELQSLSFDGSTVLPMVVFSLALFAFYSLTPLMLRLGGAALFNLSLLTSDLWAVGVSAVVFNQPVEGIYFASLVVVSVGLVIFSLR
;
A
#
# COMPACT_ATOMS: atom_id res chain seq x y z
N MET A 1 -31.82 41.45 -26.51
CA MET A 1 -32.91 40.54 -26.93
C MET A 1 -32.98 39.39 -25.94
N ARG A 2 -33.87 39.49 -24.95
CA ARG A 2 -34.97 38.54 -24.66
C ARG A 2 -34.56 37.10 -24.35
N CYS A 3 -34.53 36.79 -23.06
CA CYS A 3 -34.89 35.50 -22.47
C CYS A 3 -36.40 35.24 -22.61
N HIS A 4 -36.78 33.97 -22.83
CA HIS A 4 -38.06 33.29 -22.52
C HIS A 4 -37.90 31.87 -23.11
N CYS A 5 -38.23 30.72 -22.51
CA CYS A 5 -39.29 30.18 -21.64
C CYS A 5 -38.76 28.79 -21.19
N SER A 6 -39.27 28.01 -20.26
CA SER A 6 -40.23 28.11 -19.17
C SER A 6 -40.16 26.77 -18.42
N HIS A 7 -40.54 26.80 -17.16
CA HIS A 7 -40.90 25.68 -16.30
C HIS A 7 -41.44 24.43 -17.01
N VAL A 8 -40.89 23.26 -16.63
CA VAL A 8 -41.69 22.04 -16.46
C VAL A 8 -41.34 21.45 -15.10
N VAL A 9 -42.25 21.65 -14.13
CA VAL A 9 -42.47 20.69 -13.05
C VAL A 9 -43.35 19.60 -13.64
N SER A 10 -42.90 18.34 -13.61
CA SER A 10 -43.79 17.19 -13.73
C SER A 10 -43.17 15.98 -13.03
N SER A 11 -43.78 15.66 -11.88
CA SER A 11 -44.23 14.33 -11.46
C SER A 11 -43.34 13.12 -11.76
N GLY A 12 -42.87 12.46 -10.72
CA GLY A 12 -42.35 11.09 -10.85
C GLY A 12 -41.71 10.58 -9.57
N SER A 13 -42.44 9.73 -8.86
CA SER A 13 -41.87 8.82 -7.88
C SER A 13 -40.73 8.01 -8.50
N SER A 14 -39.50 8.27 -8.06
CA SER A 14 -38.50 7.22 -7.99
C SER A 14 -37.68 7.47 -6.74
N LYS A 15 -37.93 6.61 -5.74
CA LYS A 15 -36.91 6.12 -4.82
C LYS A 15 -35.57 6.14 -5.57
N PRO A 16 -34.49 6.77 -5.02
CA PRO A 16 -33.19 6.70 -5.68
C PRO A 16 -32.95 5.22 -5.99
N PRO A 17 -32.45 4.87 -7.19
CA PRO A 17 -32.11 3.49 -7.46
C PRO A 17 -31.27 3.04 -6.28
N ASP A 18 -31.75 2.00 -5.60
CA ASP A 18 -30.91 1.19 -4.76
C ASP A 18 -29.83 0.74 -5.75
N SER A 19 -28.74 1.51 -5.83
CA SER A 19 -27.46 1.13 -6.38
C SER A 19 -27.01 -0.01 -5.48
N THR A 20 -27.68 -1.14 -5.63
CA THR A 20 -27.32 -2.42 -5.08
C THR A 20 -26.04 -2.74 -5.80
N ALA A 21 -24.96 -2.26 -5.17
CA ALA A 21 -23.60 -2.72 -5.27
C ALA A 21 -23.41 -3.76 -6.38
N GLY A 22 -23.19 -3.28 -7.59
CA GLY A 22 -22.54 -4.07 -8.62
C GLY A 22 -21.11 -4.34 -8.13
N GLY A 23 -20.86 -5.50 -7.53
CA GLY A 23 -19.52 -5.96 -7.16
C GLY A 23 -19.38 -6.74 -5.86
N SER A 24 -20.40 -7.47 -5.38
CA SER A 24 -20.37 -8.08 -4.03
C SER A 24 -19.73 -9.47 -3.91
N SER A 25 -19.27 -10.13 -4.99
CA SER A 25 -18.69 -11.48 -4.86
C SER A 25 -17.21 -11.49 -4.48
N ASN A 26 -16.43 -10.51 -4.94
CA ASN A 26 -14.97 -10.52 -4.77
C ASN A 26 -14.48 -9.49 -3.74
N ALA A 27 -15.31 -8.52 -3.34
CA ALA A 27 -14.97 -7.56 -2.29
C ALA A 27 -14.75 -8.24 -0.94
N THR A 28 -15.58 -9.22 -0.60
CA THR A 28 -15.42 -10.01 0.64
C THR A 28 -14.14 -10.82 0.65
N LEU A 29 -13.79 -11.45 -0.49
CA LEU A 29 -12.53 -12.18 -0.65
C LEU A 29 -11.34 -11.22 -0.53
N GLY A 30 -11.40 -10.05 -1.17
CA GLY A 30 -10.38 -9.01 -1.05
C GLY A 30 -10.17 -8.55 0.39
N ASN A 31 -11.25 -8.25 1.12
CA ASN A 31 -11.17 -7.87 2.54
C ASN A 31 -10.53 -8.98 3.39
N ALA A 32 -10.91 -10.24 3.17
CA ALA A 32 -10.31 -11.38 3.85
C ALA A 32 -8.82 -11.54 3.51
N LEU A 33 -8.44 -11.37 2.24
CA LEU A 33 -7.05 -11.45 1.79
C LEU A 33 -6.20 -10.33 2.39
N VAL A 34 -6.74 -9.10 2.51
CA VAL A 34 -6.05 -7.97 3.13
C VAL A 34 -5.78 -8.22 4.62
N ILE A 35 -6.77 -8.72 5.35
CA ILE A 35 -6.59 -9.06 6.78
C ILE A 35 -5.58 -10.20 6.94
N LEU A 36 -5.65 -11.23 6.10
CA LEU A 36 -4.69 -12.32 6.09
C LEU A 36 -3.27 -11.82 5.74
N GLY A 37 -3.14 -10.96 4.74
CA GLY A 37 -1.86 -10.36 4.34
C GLY A 37 -1.26 -9.50 5.46
N ALA A 38 -2.07 -8.65 6.09
CA ALA A 38 -1.62 -7.80 7.20
C ALA A 38 -1.16 -8.61 8.42
N THR A 39 -1.89 -9.67 8.77
CA THR A 39 -1.52 -10.56 9.88
C THR A 39 -0.24 -11.34 9.60
N LEU A 40 -0.10 -11.90 8.38
CA LEU A 40 1.13 -12.57 7.95
C LEU A 40 2.31 -11.60 7.89
N TYR A 41 2.10 -10.37 7.44
CA TYR A 41 3.12 -9.34 7.42
C TYR A 41 3.62 -8.97 8.82
N ALA A 42 2.70 -8.75 9.77
CA ALA A 42 3.04 -8.51 11.16
C ALA A 42 3.81 -9.69 11.78
N ALA A 43 3.36 -10.93 11.55
CA ALA A 43 4.03 -12.13 12.02
C ALA A 43 5.44 -12.29 11.41
N SER A 44 5.59 -11.97 10.13
CA SER A 44 6.89 -11.97 9.43
C SER A 44 7.84 -10.96 10.06
N ASN A 45 7.40 -9.72 10.29
CA ASN A 45 8.23 -8.69 10.91
C ASN A 45 8.70 -9.09 12.32
N VAL A 46 7.81 -9.67 13.14
CA VAL A 46 8.18 -10.18 14.48
C VAL A 46 9.18 -11.35 14.38
N SER A 47 9.00 -12.22 13.39
CA SER A 47 9.94 -13.33 13.14
C SER A 47 11.31 -12.79 12.73
N VAL A 48 11.36 -11.85 11.79
CA VAL A 48 12.61 -11.21 11.34
C VAL A 48 13.27 -10.45 12.49
N GLU A 49 12.51 -9.75 13.33
CA GLU A 49 13.03 -9.07 14.53
C GLU A 49 13.70 -10.09 15.47
N TYR A 50 13.01 -11.20 15.75
CA TYR A 50 13.55 -12.27 16.57
C TYR A 50 14.84 -12.88 15.99
N LEU A 51 14.87 -13.17 14.69
CA LEU A 51 16.06 -13.69 14.02
C LEU A 51 17.20 -12.66 13.92
N ALA A 52 16.90 -11.37 13.71
CA ALA A 52 17.88 -10.30 13.61
C ALA A 52 18.66 -10.07 14.91
N HIS A 53 18.13 -10.54 16.04
CA HIS A 53 18.82 -10.54 17.34
C HIS A 53 19.67 -11.80 17.58
N ARG A 54 19.50 -12.86 16.78
CA ARG A 54 20.15 -14.17 16.97
C ARG A 54 21.19 -14.51 15.90
N VAL A 55 21.04 -13.99 14.70
CA VAL A 55 21.86 -14.30 13.52
C VAL A 55 22.46 -13.01 12.97
N GLU A 56 23.60 -13.13 12.29
CA GLU A 56 24.17 -12.00 11.55
C GLU A 56 23.17 -11.48 10.50
N THR A 57 22.97 -10.17 10.46
CA THR A 57 21.98 -9.54 9.58
C THR A 57 22.25 -9.85 8.10
N THR A 58 23.52 -9.93 7.70
CA THR A 58 23.93 -10.27 6.33
C THR A 58 23.55 -11.71 5.95
N GLU A 59 23.72 -12.67 6.85
CA GLU A 59 23.37 -14.08 6.62
C GLU A 59 21.84 -14.24 6.54
N LEU A 60 21.11 -13.57 7.44
CA LEU A 60 19.65 -13.52 7.41
C LEU A 60 19.13 -12.94 6.09
N LEU A 61 19.72 -11.83 5.63
CA LEU A 61 19.34 -11.15 4.40
C LEU A 61 19.62 -12.01 3.16
N ALA A 62 20.76 -12.72 3.15
CA ALA A 62 21.10 -13.65 2.09
C ALA A 62 20.11 -14.82 2.02
N PHE A 63 19.73 -15.40 3.16
CA PHE A 63 18.80 -16.52 3.21
C PHE A 63 17.40 -16.11 2.74
N ILE A 64 16.85 -15.04 3.32
CA ILE A 64 15.51 -14.52 2.96
C ILE A 64 15.50 -14.05 1.51
N GLY A 65 16.54 -13.35 1.06
CA GLY A 65 16.66 -12.85 -0.30
C GLY A 65 16.73 -13.97 -1.33
N CYS A 66 17.50 -15.03 -1.07
CA CYS A 66 17.58 -16.19 -1.96
C CYS A 66 16.24 -16.93 -2.05
N SER A 67 15.64 -17.29 -0.92
CA SER A 67 14.34 -17.98 -0.90
C SER A 67 13.22 -17.12 -1.51
N GLY A 68 13.20 -15.82 -1.18
CA GLY A 68 12.21 -14.89 -1.67
C GLY A 68 12.31 -14.67 -3.18
N SER A 69 13.53 -14.62 -3.73
CA SER A 69 13.75 -14.48 -5.17
C SER A 69 13.22 -15.70 -5.93
N LEU A 70 13.45 -16.92 -5.43
CA LEU A 70 12.93 -18.14 -6.06
C LEU A 70 11.40 -18.16 -6.11
N ILE A 71 10.75 -17.80 -5.00
CA ILE A 71 9.28 -17.71 -4.92
C ILE A 71 8.77 -16.61 -5.87
N SER A 72 9.40 -15.43 -5.85
CA SER A 72 8.99 -14.28 -6.66
C SER A 72 9.12 -14.55 -8.16
N ILE A 73 10.22 -15.17 -8.59
CA ILE A 73 10.42 -15.58 -9.99
C ILE A 73 9.35 -16.59 -10.41
N THR A 74 9.03 -17.56 -9.54
CA THR A 74 8.00 -18.56 -9.82
C THR A 74 6.62 -17.90 -9.97
N GLN A 75 6.28 -16.98 -9.07
CA GLN A 75 5.01 -16.23 -9.14
C GLN A 75 4.93 -15.36 -10.40
N LEU A 76 6.01 -14.66 -10.74
CA LEU A 76 6.11 -13.82 -11.94
C LEU A 76 5.85 -14.64 -13.23
N LEU A 77 6.48 -15.81 -13.35
CA LEU A 77 6.32 -16.69 -14.52
C LEU A 77 4.93 -17.32 -14.63
N LEU A 78 4.23 -17.52 -13.51
CA LEU A 78 2.90 -18.13 -13.50
C LEU A 78 1.78 -17.11 -13.70
N LEU A 79 1.86 -15.94 -13.05
CA LEU A 79 0.77 -14.96 -13.03
C LEU A 79 0.91 -13.88 -14.10
N GLU A 80 2.13 -13.42 -14.39
CA GLU A 80 2.35 -12.17 -15.15
C GLU A 80 3.08 -12.40 -16.48
N LYS A 81 3.18 -13.65 -16.94
CA LYS A 81 3.89 -14.00 -18.19
C LYS A 81 3.40 -13.21 -19.41
N GLU A 82 2.10 -12.93 -19.49
CA GLU A 82 1.50 -12.26 -20.64
C GLU A 82 1.78 -10.75 -20.60
N GLU A 83 1.68 -10.15 -19.42
CA GLU A 83 2.03 -8.74 -19.19
C GLU A 83 3.51 -8.46 -19.51
N LEU A 84 4.41 -9.38 -19.12
CA LEU A 84 5.83 -9.30 -19.47
C LEU A 84 6.09 -9.30 -20.98
N GLN A 85 5.27 -10.01 -21.77
CA GLN A 85 5.41 -10.03 -23.22
C GLN A 85 4.86 -8.77 -23.88
N SER A 86 3.87 -8.12 -23.26
CA SER A 86 3.33 -6.85 -23.74
C SER A 86 4.13 -5.61 -23.33
N LEU A 87 5.12 -5.78 -22.44
CA LEU A 87 5.90 -4.66 -21.92
C LEU A 87 6.84 -4.09 -22.99
N SER A 88 6.59 -2.85 -23.41
CA SER A 88 7.52 -2.10 -24.25
C SER A 88 8.67 -1.57 -23.39
N PHE A 89 9.88 -2.06 -23.65
CA PHE A 89 11.11 -1.59 -22.99
C PHE A 89 11.53 -0.23 -23.54
N ASP A 90 10.78 0.82 -23.18
CA ASP A 90 11.14 2.20 -23.45
C ASP A 90 11.89 2.84 -22.27
N GLY A 91 12.78 3.78 -22.56
CA GLY A 91 13.56 4.48 -21.54
C GLY A 91 12.70 5.19 -20.48
N SER A 92 11.51 5.66 -20.87
CA SER A 92 10.57 6.31 -19.94
C SER A 92 9.93 5.35 -18.94
N THR A 93 9.87 4.05 -19.24
CA THR A 93 9.28 3.02 -18.37
C THR A 93 10.36 2.30 -17.56
N VAL A 94 11.51 2.04 -18.18
CA VAL A 94 12.65 1.37 -17.53
C VAL A 94 13.24 2.23 -16.42
N LEU A 95 13.35 3.55 -16.61
CA LEU A 95 13.96 4.43 -15.62
C LEU A 95 13.21 4.44 -14.26
N PRO A 96 11.87 4.67 -14.21
CA PRO A 96 11.10 4.51 -12.99
C PRO A 96 11.22 3.11 -12.37
N MET A 97 11.25 2.06 -13.19
CA MET A 97 11.35 0.68 -12.71
C MET A 97 12.69 0.41 -12.00
N VAL A 98 13.79 0.92 -12.56
CA VAL A 98 15.14 0.80 -11.96
C VAL A 98 15.21 1.59 -10.64
N VAL A 99 14.71 2.83 -10.62
CA VAL A 99 14.70 3.66 -9.40
C VAL A 99 13.85 3.00 -8.31
N PHE A 100 12.67 2.50 -8.66
CA PHE A 100 11.80 1.77 -7.74
C PHE A 100 12.48 0.50 -7.19
N SER A 101 13.14 -0.27 -8.05
CA SER A 101 13.86 -1.49 -7.65
C SER A 101 15.01 -1.19 -6.70
N LEU A 102 15.79 -0.13 -6.98
CA LEU A 102 16.89 0.30 -6.10
C LEU A 102 16.37 0.81 -4.75
N ALA A 103 15.27 1.56 -4.75
CA ALA A 103 14.62 2.02 -3.53
C ALA A 103 14.10 0.85 -2.67
N LEU A 104 13.43 -0.13 -3.28
CA LEU A 104 12.99 -1.34 -2.59
C LEU A 104 14.18 -2.16 -2.06
N PHE A 105 15.24 -2.31 -2.85
CA PHE A 105 16.45 -3.00 -2.40
C PHE A 105 17.06 -2.34 -1.17
N ALA A 106 17.19 -1.00 -1.18
CA ALA A 106 17.67 -0.24 -0.04
C ALA A 106 16.73 -0.39 1.18
N PHE A 107 15.42 -0.26 0.97
CA PHE A 107 14.42 -0.42 2.02
C PHE A 107 14.50 -1.80 2.68
N TYR A 108 14.46 -2.88 1.89
CA TYR A 108 14.52 -4.25 2.42
C TYR A 108 15.87 -4.60 3.06
N SER A 109 16.97 -3.99 2.60
CA SER A 109 18.27 -4.13 3.27
C SER A 109 18.32 -3.44 4.63
N LEU A 110 17.62 -2.31 4.78
CA LEU A 110 17.54 -1.56 6.03
C LEU A 110 16.49 -2.12 6.99
N THR A 111 15.48 -2.84 6.51
CA THR A 111 14.39 -3.41 7.32
C THR A 111 14.90 -4.20 8.53
N PRO A 112 15.78 -5.22 8.41
CA PRO A 112 16.22 -5.95 9.60
C PRO A 112 17.09 -5.10 10.55
N LEU A 113 17.74 -4.03 10.08
CA LEU A 113 18.42 -3.07 10.95
C LEU A 113 17.40 -2.25 11.76
N MET A 114 16.34 -1.77 11.11
CA MET A 114 15.26 -1.03 11.77
C MET A 114 14.49 -1.91 12.77
N LEU A 115 14.22 -3.16 12.40
CA LEU A 115 13.62 -4.15 13.31
C LEU A 115 14.54 -4.45 14.50
N ARG A 116 15.86 -4.48 14.31
CA ARG A 116 16.79 -4.70 15.42
C ARG A 116 16.84 -3.51 16.38
N LEU A 117 16.72 -2.28 15.88
CA LEU A 117 16.84 -1.05 16.68
C LEU A 117 15.53 -0.62 17.35
N GLY A 118 14.40 -0.70 16.63
CA GLY A 118 13.09 -0.24 17.10
C GLY A 118 12.03 -1.35 17.25
N GLY A 119 12.30 -2.56 16.76
CA GLY A 119 11.32 -3.64 16.76
C GLY A 119 10.25 -3.52 15.68
N ALA A 120 9.45 -4.57 15.52
CA ALA A 120 8.42 -4.69 14.50
C ALA A 120 7.29 -3.66 14.69
N ALA A 121 7.00 -3.24 15.92
CA ALA A 121 5.97 -2.24 16.20
C ALA A 121 6.36 -0.85 15.68
N LEU A 122 7.55 -0.35 16.03
CA LEU A 122 8.06 0.93 15.52
C LEU A 122 8.26 0.91 14.01
N PHE A 123 8.67 -0.22 13.44
CA PHE A 123 8.78 -0.36 11.99
C PHE A 123 7.43 -0.21 11.28
N ASN A 124 6.38 -0.91 11.73
CA ASN A 124 5.03 -0.75 11.16
C ASN A 124 4.50 0.69 11.31
N LEU A 125 4.83 1.35 12.41
CA LEU A 125 4.46 2.75 12.67
C LEU A 125 5.16 3.73 11.72
N SER A 126 6.42 3.42 11.36
CA SER A 126 7.17 4.16 10.34
C SER A 126 6.53 4.02 8.95
N LEU A 127 6.03 2.83 8.60
CA LEU A 127 5.33 2.61 7.32
C LEU A 127 4.05 3.44 7.23
N LEU A 128 3.24 3.40 8.29
CA LEU A 128 2.03 4.19 8.40
C LEU A 128 2.33 5.70 8.21
N THR A 129 3.44 6.18 8.75
CA THR A 129 3.89 7.58 8.59
C THR A 129 4.38 7.86 7.16
N SER A 130 5.09 6.92 6.54
CA SER A 130 5.56 7.04 5.15
C SER A 130 4.41 7.18 4.16
N ASP A 131 3.30 6.49 4.39
CA ASP A 131 2.10 6.61 3.56
C ASP A 131 1.48 8.01 3.64
N LEU A 132 1.63 8.70 4.79
CA LEU A 132 1.20 10.10 4.91
C LEU A 132 2.02 11.04 4.02
N TRP A 133 3.34 10.79 3.93
CA TRP A 133 4.22 11.54 3.04
C TRP A 133 3.87 11.32 1.57
N ALA A 134 3.52 10.09 1.17
CA ALA A 134 3.10 9.80 -0.20
C ALA A 134 1.85 10.61 -0.60
N VAL A 135 0.87 10.72 0.30
CA VAL A 135 -0.32 11.56 0.05
C VAL A 135 0.02 13.05 0.08
N GLY A 136 0.91 13.50 0.96
CA GLY A 136 1.40 14.88 0.98
C GLY A 136 2.07 15.28 -0.34
N VAL A 137 2.94 14.42 -0.88
CA VAL A 137 3.54 14.60 -2.20
C VAL A 137 2.46 14.61 -3.28
N SER A 138 1.46 13.72 -3.19
CA SER A 138 0.36 13.70 -4.16
C SER A 138 -0.44 15.01 -4.18
N ALA A 139 -0.75 15.56 -3.02
CA ALA A 139 -1.45 16.82 -2.88
C ALA A 139 -0.63 18.01 -3.41
N VAL A 140 0.66 18.08 -3.07
CA VAL A 140 1.52 19.24 -3.39
C VAL A 140 2.04 19.20 -4.82
N VAL A 141 2.52 18.04 -5.28
CA VAL A 141 3.19 17.90 -6.59
C VAL A 141 2.17 17.68 -7.71
N PHE A 142 1.18 16.82 -7.50
CA PHE A 142 0.19 16.47 -8.52
C PHE A 142 -1.11 17.29 -8.43
N ASN A 143 -1.21 18.22 -7.46
CA ASN A 143 -2.39 19.07 -7.20
C ASN A 143 -3.71 18.27 -7.19
N GLN A 144 -3.66 17.02 -6.71
CA GLN A 144 -4.85 16.18 -6.59
C GLN A 144 -5.66 16.58 -5.36
N PRO A 145 -6.99 16.76 -5.47
CA PRO A 145 -7.82 17.11 -4.33
C PRO A 145 -7.81 15.96 -3.32
N VAL A 146 -7.43 16.26 -2.09
CA VAL A 146 -7.43 15.29 -0.98
C VAL A 146 -8.84 15.18 -0.43
N GLU A 147 -9.39 13.97 -0.42
CA GLU A 147 -10.72 13.70 0.11
C GLU A 147 -10.77 13.92 1.63
N GLY A 148 -11.88 14.49 2.14
CA GLY A 148 -12.02 14.85 3.56
C GLY A 148 -11.82 13.68 4.54
N ILE A 149 -12.14 12.45 4.11
CA ILE A 149 -11.96 11.22 4.90
C ILE A 149 -10.47 10.99 5.22
N TYR A 150 -9.56 11.43 4.36
CA TYR A 150 -8.13 11.32 4.61
C TYR A 150 -7.69 12.09 5.85
N PHE A 151 -8.23 13.30 6.09
CA PHE A 151 -7.92 14.05 7.31
C PHE A 151 -8.44 13.36 8.58
N ALA A 152 -9.58 12.66 8.49
CA ALA A 152 -10.07 11.85 9.60
C ALA A 152 -9.14 10.67 9.89
N SER A 153 -8.68 9.95 8.86
CA SER A 153 -7.64 8.91 8.98
C SER A 153 -6.34 9.48 9.55
N LEU A 154 -5.96 10.67 9.08
CA LEU A 154 -5.02 11.65 9.64
C LEU A 154 -4.92 11.60 11.16
N VAL A 155 -6.03 12.00 11.76
CA VAL A 155 -6.21 12.17 13.20
C VAL A 155 -6.17 10.83 13.92
N VAL A 156 -6.88 9.81 13.41
CA VAL A 156 -6.92 8.48 14.04
C VAL A 156 -5.52 7.86 14.10
N VAL A 157 -4.77 7.92 13.00
CA VAL A 157 -3.38 7.46 12.92
C VAL A 157 -2.49 8.23 13.90
N SER A 158 -2.60 9.56 13.91
CA SER A 158 -1.81 10.42 14.80
C SER A 158 -2.08 10.14 16.28
N VAL A 159 -3.34 9.93 16.67
CA VAL A 159 -3.72 9.57 18.03
C VAL A 159 -3.16 8.20 18.42
N GLY A 160 -3.26 7.20 17.53
CA GLY A 160 -2.67 5.88 17.74
C GLY A 160 -1.15 5.94 17.96
N LEU A 161 -0.45 6.74 17.15
CA LEU A 161 0.98 7.01 17.29
C LEU A 161 1.32 7.65 18.64
N VAL A 162 0.59 8.70 19.05
CA VAL A 162 0.82 9.38 20.33
C VAL A 162 0.64 8.43 21.52
N ILE A 163 -0.41 7.61 21.52
CA ILE A 163 -0.65 6.63 22.59
C ILE A 163 0.49 5.60 22.65
N PHE A 164 0.96 5.14 21.49
CA PHE A 164 2.09 4.20 21.42
C PHE A 164 3.37 4.84 21.96
N SER A 165 3.70 6.07 21.54
CA SER A 165 4.91 6.77 21.99
C SER A 165 4.91 7.15 23.47
N LEU A 166 3.75 7.19 24.11
CA LEU A 166 3.62 7.45 25.56
C LEU A 166 3.76 6.18 26.42
N ARG A 167 3.88 5.01 25.79
CA ARG A 167 4.11 3.73 26.47
C ARG A 167 5.56 3.27 26.31
#